data_AF-A0A7X5LKF9-F1
#
_entry.id   AF-A0A7X5LKF9-F1
#
_cell.length_a   1.000
_cell.length_b   1.000
_cell.length_c   1.000
_cell.angle_alpha   90.00
_cell.angle_beta   90.00
_cell.angle_gamma   90.00
#
_symmetry.space_group_name_H-M   'P 1'
#
loop_
_entity.id
_entity.type
_entity.pdbx_description
1 polymer ?
#
loop_
_entity_poly.entity_id
_entity_poly.type
_entity_poly.pdbx_seq_one_letter_code
_entity_poly.pdbx_strand_id
1 'polypeptide(L)'
;MPYILLLLSGASLTLAFAPFGLWPLVIPALALAVRQVSKLNTRPFLAGWLFGLGWFGAGISWVHVSIDQFGGLPLIASVGIMLLLCGYLALFPALAFKITARFFSVNLWPLALPFFWVLSEWLRSWLLTGFPWLSLGYSQINSPLAGWAPIIGETGITALLVMAASALVCSSRTRGLVAGSLVTLAIYVSGYIALQHVWVSPKATYDVGMVQGNIPQSLRWVPEQDKPTMDKYLTLTQGLWQSDLIIWPEAAVPKLEPLAQDYLTLVNEQAFNHNSALITGIVNYNWESQEAWNNLIVLGKRIPEAQTPTYQYFHNNRYAKHHLLPVGEFVPFENWLRPLAPLFDLPMSSFARGDFQQTNLTANGINLAPAICFEIAFPRQVGANINSNTDMLITVSNDAWFGHSHGPAQHLEIARMRALEFGRPVLRATNNGITAFIDHKGEIIARLPQFEAGSISAPVTATKGATPYHRVGDIAVWLLVSLLLCFALVLQKRMRANAVAK
;
A
#
# COMPACT_ATOMS: atom_id res chain seq x y z
N MET A 1 -9.47 -24.80 23.18
CA MET A 1 -9.74 -23.40 23.54
C MET A 1 -8.63 -22.41 23.13
N PRO A 2 -7.34 -22.55 23.51
CA PRO A 2 -6.34 -21.50 23.24
C PRO A 2 -6.03 -21.28 21.75
N TYR A 3 -6.07 -22.34 20.93
CA TYR A 3 -5.90 -22.25 19.48
C TYR A 3 -7.05 -21.51 18.76
N ILE A 4 -8.29 -21.70 19.21
CA ILE A 4 -9.46 -21.00 18.66
C ILE A 4 -9.37 -19.51 19.00
N LEU A 5 -8.97 -19.16 20.23
CA LEU A 5 -8.75 -17.77 20.61
C LEU A 5 -7.70 -17.07 19.75
N LEU A 6 -6.64 -17.79 19.32
CA LEU A 6 -5.64 -17.22 18.41
C LEU A 6 -6.22 -16.91 17.03
N LEU A 7 -6.99 -17.83 16.45
CA LEU A 7 -7.68 -17.62 15.17
C LEU A 7 -8.66 -16.44 15.25
N LEU A 8 -9.52 -16.42 16.26
CA LEU A 8 -10.50 -15.34 16.45
C LEU A 8 -9.83 -14.00 16.71
N SER A 9 -8.73 -13.99 17.48
CA SER A 9 -7.95 -12.80 17.75
C SER A 9 -7.21 -12.27 16.52
N GLY A 10 -6.76 -13.16 15.62
CA GLY A 10 -6.21 -12.75 14.34
C GLY A 10 -7.32 -12.19 13.45
N ALA A 11 -8.43 -12.92 13.31
CA ALA A 11 -9.54 -12.52 12.45
C ALA A 11 -10.17 -11.19 12.86
N SER A 12 -10.21 -10.88 14.16
CA SER A 12 -10.72 -9.61 14.65
C SER A 12 -9.88 -8.41 14.22
N LEU A 13 -8.58 -8.58 13.92
CA LEU A 13 -7.73 -7.49 13.43
C LEU A 13 -8.20 -6.92 12.10
N THR A 14 -8.91 -7.69 11.28
CA THR A 14 -9.51 -7.19 10.03
C THR A 14 -10.40 -5.98 10.27
N LEU A 15 -11.10 -5.92 11.41
CA LEU A 15 -11.97 -4.81 11.78
C LEU A 15 -11.19 -3.55 12.16
N ALA A 16 -9.88 -3.63 12.41
CA ALA A 16 -9.07 -2.45 12.66
C ALA A 16 -8.77 -1.66 11.37
N PHE A 17 -8.73 -2.34 10.23
CA PHE A 17 -8.44 -1.75 8.92
C PHE A 17 -9.71 -1.14 8.30
N ALA A 18 -9.51 -0.35 7.26
CA ALA A 18 -10.59 0.09 6.40
C ALA A 18 -11.34 -1.12 5.79
N PRO A 19 -12.67 -1.06 5.61
CA PRO A 19 -13.55 0.10 5.83
C PRO A 19 -14.04 0.27 7.29
N PHE A 20 -13.69 -0.63 8.20
CA PHE A 20 -14.26 -0.69 9.55
C PHE A 20 -13.64 0.32 10.52
N GLY A 21 -12.31 0.48 10.47
CA GLY A 21 -11.58 1.52 11.19
C GLY A 21 -11.57 1.40 12.72
N LEU A 22 -11.81 0.21 13.29
CA LEU A 22 -11.80 -0.04 14.74
C LEU A 22 -10.36 -0.18 15.28
N TRP A 23 -9.54 0.85 15.07
CA TRP A 23 -8.14 0.88 15.47
C TRP A 23 -7.86 0.52 16.95
N PRO A 24 -8.75 0.80 17.95
CA PRO A 24 -8.49 0.40 19.33
C PRO A 24 -8.44 -1.11 19.53
N LEU A 25 -9.03 -1.90 18.62
CA LEU A 25 -9.10 -3.35 18.69
C LEU A 25 -7.73 -4.03 18.51
N VAL A 26 -6.75 -3.33 17.92
CA VAL A 26 -5.42 -3.90 17.67
C VAL A 26 -4.72 -4.31 18.95
N ILE A 27 -4.76 -3.46 19.98
CA ILE A 27 -4.12 -3.73 21.27
C ILE A 27 -4.70 -4.96 21.98
N PRO A 28 -6.02 -5.08 22.23
CA PRO A 28 -6.59 -6.26 22.89
C PRO A 28 -6.43 -7.53 22.05
N ALA A 29 -6.52 -7.45 20.72
CA ALA A 29 -6.27 -8.59 19.84
C ALA A 29 -4.81 -9.06 19.96
N LEU A 30 -3.83 -8.18 19.77
CA LEU A 30 -2.42 -8.56 19.94
C LEU A 30 -2.10 -9.04 21.35
N ALA A 31 -2.64 -8.41 22.38
CA ALA A 31 -2.44 -8.81 23.77
C ALA A 31 -2.99 -10.23 24.00
N LEU A 32 -4.18 -10.54 23.48
CA LEU A 32 -4.73 -11.88 23.55
C LEU A 32 -3.81 -12.90 22.85
N ALA A 33 -3.32 -12.58 21.64
CA ALA A 33 -2.40 -13.44 20.90
C ALA A 33 -1.10 -13.69 21.69
N VAL A 34 -0.43 -12.63 22.16
CA VAL A 34 0.79 -12.71 22.99
C VAL A 34 0.55 -13.57 24.23
N ARG A 35 -0.60 -13.42 24.89
CA ARG A 35 -0.97 -14.22 26.07
C ARG A 35 -1.13 -15.69 25.75
N GLN A 36 -1.78 -16.03 24.64
CA GLN A 36 -1.98 -17.44 24.28
C GLN A 36 -0.67 -18.09 23.82
N VAL A 37 0.15 -17.38 23.04
CA VAL A 37 1.46 -17.88 22.59
C VAL A 37 2.38 -18.13 23.80
N SER A 38 2.43 -17.21 24.76
CA SER A 38 3.25 -17.37 25.98
C SER A 38 2.81 -18.54 26.85
N LYS A 39 1.50 -18.84 26.91
CA LYS A 39 0.96 -20.05 27.59
C LYS A 39 1.30 -21.34 26.83
N LEU A 40 1.27 -21.30 25.49
CA LEU A 40 1.55 -22.43 24.61
C LEU A 40 3.06 -22.55 24.29
N ASN A 41 3.92 -22.32 25.29
CA ASN A 41 5.39 -22.23 25.13
C ASN A 41 6.04 -23.45 24.43
N THR A 42 5.36 -24.60 24.37
CA THR A 42 5.82 -25.80 23.65
C THR A 42 5.59 -25.76 22.14
N ARG A 43 4.70 -24.90 21.64
CA ARG A 43 4.33 -24.80 20.21
C ARG A 43 4.14 -23.34 19.74
N PRO A 44 5.11 -22.43 19.97
CA PRO A 44 4.96 -21.01 19.65
C PRO A 44 4.81 -20.74 18.14
N PHE A 45 5.42 -21.58 17.30
CA PHE A 45 5.28 -21.49 15.84
C PHE A 45 3.84 -21.75 15.40
N LEU A 46 3.25 -22.88 15.82
CA LEU A 46 1.87 -23.22 15.48
C LEU A 46 0.89 -22.16 16.02
N ALA A 47 1.13 -21.67 17.24
CA ALA A 47 0.30 -20.63 17.83
C ALA A 47 0.34 -19.32 17.03
N GLY A 48 1.53 -18.84 16.67
CA GLY A 48 1.69 -17.66 15.83
C GLY A 48 1.15 -17.85 14.41
N TRP A 49 1.28 -19.06 13.86
CA TRP A 49 0.73 -19.40 12.55
C TRP A 49 -0.80 -19.40 12.55
N LEU A 50 -1.45 -19.96 13.57
CA LEU A 50 -2.91 -19.90 13.70
C LEU A 50 -3.43 -18.47 13.90
N PHE A 51 -2.71 -17.64 14.65
CA PHE A 51 -3.03 -16.21 14.74
C PHE A 51 -2.91 -15.53 13.37
N GLY A 52 -1.80 -15.75 12.65
CA GLY A 52 -1.61 -15.23 11.29
C GLY A 52 -2.68 -15.71 10.31
N LEU A 53 -3.08 -16.98 10.39
CA LEU A 53 -4.14 -17.53 9.56
C LEU A 53 -5.49 -16.85 9.79
N GLY A 54 -5.84 -16.54 11.04
CA GLY A 54 -7.05 -15.76 11.32
C GLY A 54 -6.96 -14.36 10.71
N TRP A 55 -5.81 -13.70 10.92
CA TRP A 55 -5.57 -12.32 10.48
C TRP A 55 -5.60 -12.18 8.95
N PHE A 56 -4.79 -12.97 8.24
CA PHE A 56 -4.77 -12.94 6.78
C PHE A 56 -6.02 -13.60 6.18
N GLY A 57 -6.51 -14.70 6.75
CA GLY A 57 -7.70 -15.40 6.26
C GLY A 57 -8.94 -14.52 6.23
N ALA A 58 -9.16 -13.70 7.27
CA ALA A 58 -10.26 -12.72 7.26
C ALA A 58 -9.88 -11.44 6.50
N GLY A 59 -8.64 -10.97 6.63
CA GLY A 59 -8.23 -9.66 6.14
C GLY A 59 -8.02 -9.58 4.63
N ILE A 60 -7.57 -10.66 3.99
CA ILE A 60 -7.37 -10.75 2.54
C ILE A 60 -8.31 -11.75 1.87
N SER A 61 -9.47 -12.04 2.48
CA SER A 61 -10.48 -12.93 1.90
C SER A 61 -10.98 -12.46 0.53
N TRP A 62 -10.84 -11.17 0.22
CA TRP A 62 -11.15 -10.59 -1.08
C TRP A 62 -10.29 -11.16 -2.22
N VAL A 63 -9.13 -11.77 -1.96
CA VAL A 63 -8.29 -12.39 -3.01
C VAL A 63 -9.05 -13.49 -3.75
N HIS A 64 -9.95 -14.19 -3.05
CA HIS A 64 -10.81 -15.19 -3.66
C HIS A 64 -11.69 -14.60 -4.77
N VAL A 65 -12.21 -13.38 -4.58
CA VAL A 65 -13.06 -12.68 -5.57
C VAL A 65 -12.27 -12.44 -6.86
N SER A 66 -11.02 -12.01 -6.74
CA SER A 66 -10.14 -11.79 -7.89
C SER A 66 -9.91 -13.07 -8.70
N ILE A 67 -9.68 -14.19 -8.00
CA ILE A 67 -9.37 -15.47 -8.65
C ILE A 67 -10.64 -16.11 -9.25
N ASP A 68 -11.77 -16.03 -8.55
CA ASP A 68 -13.05 -16.58 -9.00
C ASP A 68 -13.59 -15.84 -10.23
N GLN A 69 -13.64 -14.50 -10.16
CA GLN A 69 -14.26 -13.70 -11.22
C GLN A 69 -13.40 -13.54 -12.47
N PHE A 70 -12.08 -13.57 -12.33
CA PHE A 70 -11.17 -13.28 -13.45
C PHE A 70 -10.23 -14.43 -13.82
N GLY A 71 -10.01 -15.39 -12.92
CA GLY A 71 -9.20 -16.58 -13.20
C GLY A 71 -9.99 -17.73 -13.83
N GLY A 72 -11.32 -17.72 -13.76
CA GLY A 72 -12.17 -18.78 -14.31
C GLY A 72 -11.98 -20.16 -13.65
N LEU A 73 -11.42 -20.18 -12.42
CA LEU A 73 -11.13 -21.41 -11.69
C LEU A 73 -12.35 -21.92 -10.93
N PRO A 74 -12.49 -23.25 -10.75
CA PRO A 74 -13.47 -23.80 -9.82
C PRO A 74 -13.27 -23.25 -8.41
N LEU A 75 -14.37 -23.04 -7.67
CA LEU A 75 -14.38 -22.49 -6.32
C LEU A 75 -13.32 -23.14 -5.40
N ILE A 76 -13.18 -24.46 -5.46
CA ILE A 76 -12.23 -25.20 -4.62
C ILE A 76 -10.77 -24.85 -4.90
N ALA A 77 -10.42 -24.59 -6.16
CA ALA A 77 -9.07 -24.17 -6.53
C ALA A 77 -8.81 -22.74 -6.08
N SER A 78 -9.78 -21.84 -6.28
CA SER A 78 -9.69 -20.43 -5.85
C SER A 78 -9.52 -20.30 -4.33
N VAL A 79 -10.35 -21.00 -3.55
CA VAL A 79 -10.23 -21.05 -2.08
C VAL A 79 -8.92 -21.73 -1.67
N GLY A 80 -8.48 -22.79 -2.36
CA GLY A 80 -7.21 -23.46 -2.10
C GLY A 80 -6.00 -22.53 -2.24
N ILE A 81 -5.95 -21.74 -3.32
CA ILE A 81 -4.89 -20.75 -3.55
C ILE A 81 -4.92 -19.65 -2.49
N MET A 82 -6.11 -19.15 -2.13
CA MET A 82 -6.25 -18.16 -1.05
C MET A 82 -5.72 -18.71 0.28
N LEU A 83 -6.09 -19.94 0.65
CA LEU A 83 -5.61 -20.58 1.88
C LEU A 83 -4.10 -20.82 1.86
N LEU A 84 -3.53 -21.15 0.69
CA LEU A 84 -2.08 -21.27 0.52
C LEU A 84 -1.38 -19.92 0.77
N LEU A 85 -1.90 -18.84 0.19
CA LEU A 85 -1.39 -17.48 0.41
C LEU A 85 -1.49 -17.09 1.89
N CYS A 86 -2.65 -17.29 2.53
CA CYS A 86 -2.84 -17.03 3.95
C CYS A 86 -1.88 -17.85 4.82
N GLY A 87 -1.66 -19.12 4.46
CA GLY A 87 -0.71 -20.01 5.12
C GLY A 87 0.74 -19.52 5.00
N TYR A 88 1.13 -19.03 3.82
CA TYR A 88 2.43 -18.38 3.59
C TYR A 88 2.59 -17.11 4.42
N LEU A 89 1.61 -16.20 4.38
CA LEU A 89 1.66 -14.94 5.13
C LEU A 89 1.66 -15.18 6.65
N ALA A 90 0.98 -16.23 7.12
CA ALA A 90 0.98 -16.63 8.51
C ALA A 90 2.35 -17.13 9.02
N LEU A 91 3.29 -17.50 8.14
CA LEU A 91 4.65 -17.90 8.53
C LEU A 91 5.42 -16.74 9.18
N PHE A 92 5.16 -15.49 8.77
CA PHE A 92 5.87 -14.32 9.27
C PHE A 92 5.62 -14.06 10.76
N PRO A 93 4.36 -13.88 11.24
CA PRO A 93 4.12 -13.78 12.69
C PRO A 93 4.48 -15.06 13.44
N ALA A 94 4.36 -16.24 12.81
CA ALA A 94 4.80 -17.51 13.40
C ALA A 94 6.30 -17.53 13.71
N LEU A 95 7.13 -17.03 12.79
CA LEU A 95 8.58 -16.92 12.98
C LEU A 95 8.92 -15.89 14.05
N ALA A 96 8.27 -14.72 14.05
CA ALA A 96 8.48 -13.69 15.06
C ALA A 96 8.22 -14.23 16.49
N PHE A 97 7.09 -14.90 16.68
CA PHE A 97 6.75 -15.52 17.97
C PHE A 97 7.68 -16.68 18.33
N LYS A 98 8.00 -17.57 17.37
CA LYS A 98 8.89 -18.71 17.61
C LYS A 98 10.28 -18.27 18.05
N ILE A 99 10.88 -17.32 17.35
CA ILE A 99 12.24 -16.85 17.63
C ILE A 99 12.26 -16.13 18.99
N THR A 100 11.29 -15.27 19.25
CA THR A 100 11.18 -14.56 20.54
C THR A 100 11.05 -15.55 21.70
N ALA A 101 10.12 -16.51 21.60
CA ALA A 101 9.90 -17.53 22.64
C ALA A 101 11.12 -18.46 22.84
N ARG A 102 11.90 -18.72 21.79
CA ARG A 102 13.11 -19.56 21.85
C ARG A 102 14.24 -18.92 22.65
N PHE A 103 14.44 -17.61 22.52
CA PHE A 103 15.63 -16.92 23.04
C PHE A 103 15.38 -16.05 24.27
N PHE A 104 14.16 -15.56 24.46
CA PHE A 104 13.83 -14.59 25.50
C PHE A 104 12.74 -15.09 26.45
N SER A 105 12.94 -14.82 27.74
CA SER A 105 11.90 -15.01 28.75
C SER A 105 10.69 -14.12 28.46
N VAL A 106 9.48 -14.58 28.82
CA VAL A 106 8.21 -13.88 28.53
C VAL A 106 8.25 -12.42 28.98
N ASN A 107 8.84 -12.12 30.15
CA ASN A 107 8.95 -10.76 30.68
C ASN A 107 9.73 -9.78 29.78
N LEU A 108 10.56 -10.28 28.86
CA LEU A 108 11.37 -9.48 27.93
C LEU A 108 10.76 -9.37 26.54
N TRP A 109 9.63 -10.04 26.27
CA TRP A 109 8.94 -9.94 24.98
C TRP A 109 8.55 -8.52 24.58
N PRO A 110 8.16 -7.59 25.49
CA PRO A 110 7.89 -6.21 25.10
C PRO A 110 9.08 -5.51 24.43
N LEU A 111 10.30 -5.96 24.73
CA LEU A 111 11.54 -5.40 24.19
C LEU A 111 12.04 -6.20 22.97
N ALA A 112 11.91 -7.53 22.99
CA ALA A 112 12.44 -8.40 21.95
C ALA A 112 11.48 -8.63 20.77
N LEU A 113 10.18 -8.80 21.04
CA LEU A 113 9.19 -9.12 20.00
C LEU A 113 9.07 -8.05 18.91
N PRO A 114 9.11 -6.73 19.20
CA PRO A 114 9.05 -5.69 18.16
C PRO A 114 10.13 -5.86 17.08
N PHE A 115 11.36 -6.22 17.46
CA PHE A 115 12.44 -6.45 16.50
C PHE A 115 12.12 -7.60 15.55
N PHE A 116 11.74 -8.76 16.10
CA PHE A 116 11.43 -9.92 15.27
C PHE A 116 10.17 -9.72 14.45
N TRP A 117 9.20 -8.95 14.94
CA TRP A 117 8.02 -8.59 14.17
C TRP A 117 8.34 -7.70 12.97
N VAL A 118 9.10 -6.62 13.18
CA VAL A 118 9.55 -5.73 12.10
C VAL A 118 10.41 -6.49 11.10
N LEU A 119 11.31 -7.36 11.55
CA LEU A 119 12.09 -8.23 10.66
C LEU A 119 11.20 -9.16 9.84
N SER A 120 10.19 -9.77 10.46
CA SER A 120 9.24 -10.62 9.76
C SER A 120 8.39 -9.85 8.75
N GLU A 121 7.95 -8.63 9.05
CA GLU A 121 7.23 -7.79 8.08
C GLU A 121 8.13 -7.30 6.95
N TRP A 122 9.38 -6.96 7.24
CA TRP A 122 10.36 -6.59 6.23
C TRP A 122 10.62 -7.76 5.27
N LEU A 123 10.82 -8.97 5.78
CA LEU A 123 10.96 -10.18 4.95
C LEU A 123 9.70 -10.42 4.11
N ARG A 124 8.51 -10.21 4.70
CA ARG A 124 7.23 -10.33 3.99
C ARG A 124 7.06 -9.32 2.86
N SER A 125 7.67 -8.13 2.96
CA SER A 125 7.68 -7.13 1.91
C SER A 125 8.68 -7.38 0.77
N TRP A 126 9.55 -8.40 0.90
CA TRP A 126 10.63 -8.64 -0.07
C TRP A 126 10.61 -10.04 -0.68
N LEU A 127 10.32 -11.07 0.11
CA LEU A 127 10.29 -12.46 -0.37
C LEU A 127 9.18 -12.69 -1.39
N LEU A 128 9.51 -13.38 -2.50
CA LEU A 128 8.59 -13.70 -3.59
C LEU A 128 7.86 -12.44 -4.12
N THR A 129 8.63 -11.40 -4.44
CA THR A 129 8.19 -10.02 -4.77
C THR A 129 7.55 -9.23 -3.64
N GLY A 130 7.21 -9.86 -2.53
CA GLY A 130 6.67 -9.18 -1.36
C GLY A 130 5.17 -8.92 -1.41
N PHE A 131 4.55 -8.98 -0.23
CA PHE A 131 3.13 -8.70 -0.04
C PHE A 131 2.93 -7.90 1.26
N PRO A 132 3.24 -6.59 1.28
CA PRO A 132 3.18 -5.74 2.48
C PRO A 132 1.75 -5.31 2.87
N TRP A 133 0.73 -6.13 2.60
CA TRP A 133 -0.66 -5.84 2.96
C TRP A 133 -0.93 -6.07 4.46
N LEU A 134 -1.93 -5.37 5.01
CA LEU A 134 -2.31 -5.49 6.43
C LEU A 134 -1.16 -5.25 7.43
N SER A 135 -0.17 -4.37 7.15
CA SER A 135 0.72 -3.94 8.25
C SER A 135 -0.10 -3.22 9.32
N LEU A 136 0.09 -3.57 10.59
CA LEU A 136 -0.74 -3.04 11.70
C LEU A 136 -0.71 -1.51 11.81
N GLY A 137 0.38 -0.88 11.39
CA GLY A 137 0.51 0.58 11.35
C GLY A 137 -0.55 1.25 10.47
N TYR A 138 -0.98 0.63 9.37
CA TYR A 138 -2.01 1.20 8.49
C TYR A 138 -3.33 1.45 9.22
N SER A 139 -3.70 0.55 10.13
CA SER A 139 -4.94 0.67 10.90
C SER A 139 -4.95 1.91 11.81
N GLN A 140 -3.80 2.54 12.04
CA GLN A 140 -3.63 3.65 12.97
C GLN A 140 -3.70 5.02 12.29
N ILE A 141 -4.00 5.08 10.99
CA ILE A 141 -4.05 6.33 10.19
C ILE A 141 -5.01 7.38 10.79
N ASN A 142 -6.08 6.95 11.47
CA ASN A 142 -7.07 7.82 12.12
C ASN A 142 -6.89 7.88 13.65
N SER A 143 -5.79 7.35 14.18
CA SER A 143 -5.52 7.27 15.62
C SER A 143 -4.48 8.32 16.03
N PRO A 144 -4.27 8.56 17.35
CA PRO A 144 -3.16 9.38 17.80
C PRO A 144 -1.78 8.89 17.34
N LEU A 145 -1.61 7.59 17.04
CA LEU A 145 -0.32 7.05 16.59
C LEU A 145 0.03 7.46 15.16
N ALA A 146 -0.91 8.03 14.40
CA ALA A 146 -0.64 8.62 13.09
C ALA A 146 0.50 9.67 13.16
N GLY A 147 0.64 10.38 14.30
CA GLY A 147 1.72 11.34 14.51
C GLY A 147 3.13 10.76 14.42
N TRP A 148 3.29 9.44 14.57
CA TRP A 148 4.56 8.75 14.40
C TRP A 148 4.88 8.36 12.95
N ALA A 149 3.89 8.32 12.05
CA ALA A 149 4.11 7.89 10.66
C ALA A 149 5.14 8.79 9.93
N PRO A 150 5.11 10.13 10.04
CA PRO A 150 6.15 10.99 9.46
C PRO A 150 7.56 10.80 10.05
N ILE A 151 7.71 10.08 11.16
CA ILE A 151 8.97 9.93 11.88
C ILE A 151 9.58 8.55 11.65
N ILE A 152 8.78 7.49 11.82
CA ILE A 152 9.23 6.09 11.83
C ILE A 152 8.47 5.19 10.85
N GLY A 153 7.55 5.74 10.05
CA GLY A 153 6.73 5.00 9.10
C GLY A 153 5.67 4.10 9.76
N GLU A 154 4.84 3.46 8.94
CA GLU A 154 3.84 2.49 9.37
C GLU A 154 4.45 1.29 10.10
N THR A 155 5.60 0.82 9.65
CA THR A 155 6.32 -0.31 10.26
C THR A 155 6.81 0.05 11.68
N GLY A 156 7.19 1.31 11.91
CA GLY A 156 7.48 1.82 13.24
C GLY A 156 6.26 1.84 14.16
N ILE A 157 5.10 2.24 13.64
CA ILE A 157 3.83 2.18 14.40
C ILE A 157 3.49 0.73 14.76
N THR A 158 3.67 -0.22 13.83
CA THR A 158 3.56 -1.66 14.11
C THR A 158 4.45 -2.08 15.28
N ALA A 159 5.71 -1.65 15.32
CA ALA A 159 6.62 -1.95 16.44
C ALA A 159 6.10 -1.44 17.79
N LEU A 160 5.56 -0.21 17.81
CA LEU A 160 4.97 0.39 19.01
C LEU A 160 3.72 -0.37 19.49
N LEU A 161 2.85 -0.79 18.57
CA LEU A 161 1.66 -1.60 18.89
C LEU A 161 2.03 -2.96 19.49
N VAL A 162 3.01 -3.64 18.90
CA VAL A 162 3.51 -4.94 19.38
C VAL A 162 4.16 -4.78 20.77
N MET A 163 4.92 -3.71 20.99
CA MET A 163 5.52 -3.38 22.28
C MET A 163 4.45 -3.15 23.35
N ALA A 164 3.45 -2.30 23.05
CA ALA A 164 2.35 -1.96 23.97
C ALA A 164 1.54 -3.21 24.36
N ALA A 165 1.09 -3.97 23.36
CA ALA A 165 0.31 -5.19 23.58
C ALA A 165 1.07 -6.24 24.38
N SER A 166 2.38 -6.39 24.13
CA SER A 166 3.23 -7.29 24.90
C SER A 166 3.43 -6.82 26.34
N ALA A 167 3.65 -5.51 26.55
CA ALA A 167 3.85 -4.93 27.87
C ALA A 167 2.64 -5.14 28.80
N LEU A 168 1.42 -5.09 28.24
CA LEU A 168 0.17 -5.35 28.98
C LEU A 168 0.04 -6.78 29.50
N VAL A 169 0.73 -7.76 28.91
CA VAL A 169 0.48 -9.19 29.19
C VAL A 169 1.66 -9.86 29.85
N CYS A 170 2.87 -9.52 29.41
CA CYS A 170 4.07 -10.24 29.77
C CYS A 170 4.61 -9.93 31.17
N SER A 171 3.98 -9.00 31.92
CA SER A 171 4.41 -8.66 33.27
C SER A 171 3.50 -9.31 34.31
N SER A 172 4.02 -10.35 34.98
CA SER A 172 3.28 -11.32 35.80
C SER A 172 2.77 -10.81 37.16
N ARG A 173 2.91 -9.52 37.47
CA ARG A 173 2.48 -8.90 38.74
C ARG A 173 1.45 -7.81 38.45
N THR A 174 0.60 -7.47 39.42
CA THR A 174 -0.33 -6.32 39.34
C THR A 174 0.41 -5.01 38.97
N ARG A 175 1.62 -4.81 39.51
CA ARG A 175 2.53 -3.71 39.13
C ARG A 175 2.92 -3.73 37.64
N GLY A 176 2.90 -4.92 37.04
CA GLY A 176 3.17 -5.16 35.64
C GLY A 176 2.08 -4.69 34.70
N LEU A 177 0.81 -4.94 35.05
CA LEU A 177 -0.34 -4.39 34.31
C LEU A 177 -0.33 -2.87 34.35
N VAL A 178 -0.07 -2.27 35.52
CA VAL A 178 0.04 -0.81 35.66
C VAL A 178 1.16 -0.26 34.78
N ALA A 179 2.34 -0.87 34.81
CA ALA A 179 3.46 -0.48 33.96
C ALA A 179 3.12 -0.60 32.46
N GLY A 180 2.50 -1.71 32.03
CA GLY A 180 2.08 -1.92 30.65
C GLY A 180 1.03 -0.90 30.19
N SER A 181 0.08 -0.54 31.05
CA SER A 181 -0.90 0.51 30.80
C SER A 181 -0.25 1.88 30.70
N LEU A 182 0.72 2.21 31.56
CA LEU A 182 1.47 3.46 31.49
C LEU A 182 2.31 3.56 30.22
N VAL A 183 2.97 2.46 29.80
CA VAL A 183 3.70 2.41 28.53
C VAL A 183 2.75 2.62 27.35
N THR A 184 1.62 1.93 27.35
CA THR A 184 0.61 2.07 26.29
C THR A 184 0.10 3.52 26.24
N LEU A 185 -0.25 4.10 27.39
CA LEU A 185 -0.67 5.49 27.48
C LEU A 185 0.41 6.46 26.98
N ALA A 186 1.67 6.27 27.38
CA ALA A 186 2.79 7.10 26.94
C ALA A 186 2.98 7.04 25.41
N ILE A 187 2.80 5.87 24.80
CA ILE A 187 2.87 5.70 23.33
C ILE A 187 1.76 6.50 22.64
N TYR A 188 0.52 6.42 23.11
CA TYR A 188 -0.60 7.18 22.53
C TYR A 188 -0.49 8.69 22.78
N VAL A 189 -0.09 9.11 23.98
CA VAL A 189 0.11 10.52 24.32
C VAL A 189 1.26 11.13 23.49
N SER A 190 2.38 10.42 23.36
CA SER A 190 3.48 10.90 22.52
C SER A 190 3.11 10.95 21.03
N GLY A 191 2.32 9.99 20.55
CA GLY A 191 1.75 10.04 19.19
C GLY A 191 0.85 11.25 19.00
N TYR A 192 -0.04 11.53 19.95
CA TYR A 192 -0.91 12.71 19.91
C TYR A 192 -0.12 14.02 19.87
N ILE A 193 0.95 14.13 20.67
CA ILE A 193 1.85 15.30 20.66
C ILE A 193 2.56 15.42 19.31
N ALA A 194 3.09 14.32 18.77
CA ALA A 194 3.76 14.30 17.48
C ALA A 194 2.82 14.69 16.32
N LEU A 195 1.52 14.34 16.42
CA LEU A 195 0.49 14.70 15.44
C LEU A 195 0.28 16.22 15.33
N GLN A 196 0.58 16.98 16.39
CA GLN A 196 0.48 18.44 16.37
C GLN A 196 1.64 19.10 15.61
N HIS A 197 2.71 18.36 15.32
CA HIS A 197 3.87 18.90 14.63
C HIS A 197 3.68 18.88 13.11
N VAL A 198 3.96 20.01 12.47
CA VAL A 198 3.85 20.18 11.02
C VAL A 198 5.23 20.09 10.38
N TRP A 199 5.47 19.02 9.63
CA TRP A 199 6.78 18.73 9.00
C TRP A 199 7.01 19.41 7.65
N VAL A 200 5.93 19.85 6.99
CA VAL A 200 5.95 20.39 5.64
C VAL A 200 5.13 21.67 5.58
N SER A 201 5.47 22.56 4.65
CA SER A 201 4.74 23.81 4.44
C SER A 201 4.04 23.81 3.08
N PRO A 202 2.91 24.51 2.92
CA PRO A 202 2.28 24.75 1.62
C PRO A 202 3.26 25.35 0.59
N LYS A 203 3.12 24.95 -0.68
CA LYS A 203 3.89 25.49 -1.81
C LYS A 203 2.99 26.27 -2.77
N ALA A 204 2.07 25.57 -3.44
CA ALA A 204 1.13 26.15 -4.40
C ALA A 204 -0.13 25.28 -4.43
N THR A 205 -1.27 25.87 -4.79
CA THR A 205 -2.55 25.17 -4.93
C THR A 205 -2.87 25.05 -6.41
N TYR A 206 -3.25 23.85 -6.83
CA TYR A 206 -3.61 23.54 -8.20
C TYR A 206 -5.01 22.95 -8.25
N ASP A 207 -5.77 23.29 -9.29
CA ASP A 207 -7.07 22.66 -9.54
C ASP A 207 -6.84 21.34 -10.29
N VAL A 208 -7.25 20.23 -9.68
CA VAL A 208 -7.02 18.89 -10.23
C VAL A 208 -8.35 18.19 -10.47
N GLY A 209 -8.53 17.64 -11.66
CA GLY A 209 -9.64 16.78 -12.04
C GLY A 209 -9.23 15.30 -12.11
N MET A 210 -10.10 14.40 -11.69
CA MET A 210 -9.92 12.95 -11.85
C MET A 210 -11.17 12.32 -12.46
N VAL A 211 -10.96 11.37 -13.37
CA VAL A 211 -12.04 10.66 -14.07
C VAL A 211 -12.10 9.20 -13.63
N GLN A 212 -13.30 8.72 -13.37
CA GLN A 212 -13.61 7.33 -13.03
C GLN A 212 -14.53 6.75 -14.11
N GLY A 213 -13.97 5.93 -15.01
CA GLY A 213 -14.69 5.43 -16.18
C GLY A 213 -15.73 4.34 -15.87
N ASN A 214 -15.56 3.60 -14.78
CA ASN A 214 -16.35 2.42 -14.41
C ASN A 214 -16.53 1.45 -15.58
N ILE A 215 -15.43 1.13 -16.27
CA ILE A 215 -15.43 0.17 -17.39
C ILE A 215 -15.37 -1.25 -16.81
N PRO A 216 -16.33 -2.13 -17.13
CA PRO A 216 -16.29 -3.52 -16.71
C PRO A 216 -15.01 -4.22 -17.18
N GLN A 217 -14.37 -4.99 -16.30
CA GLN A 217 -13.11 -5.65 -16.60
C GLN A 217 -13.21 -6.63 -17.78
N SER A 218 -14.37 -7.26 -17.99
CA SER A 218 -14.63 -8.17 -19.12
C SER A 218 -14.65 -7.48 -20.49
N LEU A 219 -14.93 -6.18 -20.53
CA LEU A 219 -15.02 -5.40 -21.77
C LEU A 219 -13.69 -4.74 -22.15
N ARG A 220 -12.71 -4.77 -21.25
CA ARG A 220 -11.49 -3.96 -21.34
C ARG A 220 -10.60 -4.31 -22.54
N TRP A 221 -10.56 -5.58 -22.93
CA TRP A 221 -9.68 -6.09 -24.00
C TRP A 221 -10.48 -6.53 -25.23
N VAL A 222 -11.70 -6.00 -25.36
CA VAL A 222 -12.59 -6.25 -26.50
C VAL A 222 -12.37 -5.10 -27.49
N PRO A 223 -11.78 -5.32 -28.68
CA PRO A 223 -11.43 -4.24 -29.62
C PRO A 223 -12.61 -3.34 -29.99
N GLU A 224 -13.84 -3.89 -30.06
CA GLU A 224 -15.06 -3.14 -30.34
C GLU A 224 -15.40 -2.11 -29.24
N GLN A 225 -14.83 -2.28 -28.03
CA GLN A 225 -15.02 -1.39 -26.89
C GLN A 225 -13.96 -0.29 -26.79
N ASP A 226 -12.94 -0.30 -27.66
CA ASP A 226 -11.87 0.69 -27.64
C ASP A 226 -12.43 2.11 -27.79
N LYS A 227 -13.13 2.36 -28.90
CA LYS A 227 -13.71 3.66 -29.21
C LYS A 227 -14.78 4.10 -28.19
N PRO A 228 -15.78 3.27 -27.84
CA PRO A 228 -16.74 3.62 -26.78
C PRO A 228 -16.07 4.00 -25.44
N THR A 229 -15.02 3.29 -25.04
CA THR A 229 -14.28 3.59 -23.80
C THR A 229 -13.55 4.93 -23.90
N MET A 230 -12.83 5.16 -25.00
CA MET A 230 -12.13 6.42 -25.26
C MET A 230 -13.10 7.61 -25.30
N ASP A 231 -14.22 7.50 -26.03
CA ASP A 231 -15.25 8.54 -26.12
C ASP A 231 -15.90 8.83 -24.75
N LYS A 232 -16.08 7.79 -23.91
CA LYS A 232 -16.58 7.94 -22.53
C LYS A 232 -15.62 8.76 -21.65
N TYR A 233 -14.33 8.46 -21.70
CA TYR A 233 -13.33 9.24 -20.94
C TYR A 233 -13.28 10.70 -21.38
N LEU A 234 -13.33 10.97 -22.69
CA LEU A 234 -13.44 12.34 -23.20
C LEU A 234 -14.70 13.04 -22.71
N THR A 235 -15.85 12.37 -22.75
CA THR A 235 -17.13 12.93 -22.29
C THR A 235 -17.07 13.32 -20.81
N LEU A 236 -16.54 12.42 -19.96
CA LEU A 236 -16.38 12.70 -18.52
C LEU A 236 -15.35 13.80 -18.22
N THR A 237 -14.45 14.08 -19.18
CA THR A 237 -13.42 15.12 -19.09
C THR A 237 -13.93 16.50 -19.47
N GLN A 238 -15.05 16.62 -20.21
CA GLN A 238 -15.57 17.91 -20.71
C GLN A 238 -15.77 18.96 -19.60
N GLY A 239 -16.25 18.54 -18.42
CA GLY A 239 -16.45 19.43 -17.27
C GLY A 239 -15.17 19.77 -16.48
N LEU A 240 -14.03 19.16 -16.83
CA LEU A 240 -12.77 19.27 -16.08
C LEU A 240 -11.71 20.13 -16.77
N TRP A 241 -11.95 20.61 -17.99
CA TRP A 241 -10.94 21.35 -18.78
C TRP A 241 -10.42 22.63 -18.12
N GLN A 242 -11.12 23.16 -17.11
CA GLN A 242 -10.65 24.30 -16.31
C GLN A 242 -9.59 23.92 -15.26
N SER A 243 -9.29 22.63 -15.09
CA SER A 243 -8.29 22.14 -14.13
C SER A 243 -6.89 22.29 -14.70
N ASP A 244 -5.91 22.60 -13.85
CA ASP A 244 -4.48 22.62 -14.21
C ASP A 244 -4.00 21.23 -14.65
N LEU A 245 -4.55 20.19 -14.02
CA LEU A 245 -4.21 18.79 -14.25
C LEU A 245 -5.47 17.91 -14.25
N ILE A 246 -5.55 16.99 -15.21
CA ILE A 246 -6.58 15.97 -15.31
C ILE A 246 -5.92 14.58 -15.26
N ILE A 247 -6.50 13.66 -14.49
CA ILE A 247 -5.96 12.29 -14.35
C ILE A 247 -6.99 11.26 -14.77
N TRP A 248 -6.57 10.39 -15.67
CA TRP A 248 -7.25 9.15 -16.02
C TRP A 248 -6.55 7.95 -15.35
N PRO A 249 -7.30 6.89 -15.01
CA PRO A 249 -6.81 5.77 -14.22
C PRO A 249 -5.90 4.82 -15.01
N GLU A 250 -5.51 3.71 -14.37
CA GLU A 250 -4.59 2.70 -14.91
C GLU A 250 -5.15 2.08 -16.20
N ALA A 251 -4.36 2.14 -17.28
CA ALA A 251 -4.69 1.73 -18.64
C ALA A 251 -6.13 2.11 -19.06
N ALA A 252 -6.48 3.39 -18.86
CA ALA A 252 -7.75 3.99 -19.26
C ALA A 252 -7.93 4.03 -20.79
N VAL A 253 -6.83 4.14 -21.54
CA VAL A 253 -6.83 3.96 -22.99
C VAL A 253 -6.66 2.45 -23.27
N PRO A 254 -7.71 1.75 -23.74
CA PRO A 254 -7.71 0.29 -23.89
C PRO A 254 -6.95 -0.22 -25.12
N LYS A 255 -6.22 0.67 -25.81
CA LYS A 255 -5.44 0.38 -27.00
C LYS A 255 -3.96 0.54 -26.72
N LEU A 256 -3.11 -0.24 -27.41
CA LEU A 256 -1.65 -0.08 -27.33
C LEU A 256 -1.28 1.34 -27.77
N GLU A 257 -0.43 2.01 -26.99
CA GLU A 257 0.04 3.39 -27.26
C GLU A 257 0.39 3.66 -28.72
N PRO A 258 1.15 2.81 -29.41
CA PRO A 258 1.62 3.12 -30.76
C PRO A 258 0.50 2.95 -31.80
N LEU A 259 -0.58 2.26 -31.45
CA LEU A 259 -1.79 2.16 -32.27
C LEU A 259 -2.84 3.23 -31.90
N ALA A 260 -2.65 3.95 -30.79
CA ALA A 260 -3.58 4.96 -30.27
C ALA A 260 -3.17 6.40 -30.64
N GLN A 261 -2.16 6.58 -31.50
CA GLN A 261 -1.53 7.89 -31.76
C GLN A 261 -2.50 8.98 -32.23
N ASP A 262 -3.43 8.66 -33.13
CA ASP A 262 -4.43 9.64 -33.61
C ASP A 262 -5.29 10.17 -32.46
N TYR A 263 -5.74 9.26 -31.58
CA TYR A 263 -6.52 9.61 -30.41
C TYR A 263 -5.70 10.41 -29.40
N LEU A 264 -4.48 9.96 -29.08
CA LEU A 264 -3.59 10.65 -28.13
C LEU A 264 -3.20 12.04 -28.61
N THR A 265 -3.00 12.23 -29.91
CA THR A 265 -2.75 13.54 -30.52
C THR A 265 -3.95 14.47 -30.33
N LEU A 266 -5.16 13.98 -30.60
CA LEU A 266 -6.39 14.74 -30.37
C LEU A 266 -6.55 15.15 -28.89
N VAL A 267 -6.35 14.22 -27.95
CA VAL A 267 -6.46 14.52 -26.51
C VAL A 267 -5.37 15.51 -26.07
N ASN A 268 -4.16 15.35 -26.59
CA ASN A 268 -3.04 16.24 -26.33
C ASN A 268 -3.31 17.68 -26.81
N GLU A 269 -3.84 17.85 -28.01
CA GLU A 269 -4.26 19.16 -28.53
C GLU A 269 -5.39 19.76 -27.70
N GLN A 270 -6.41 18.97 -27.34
CA GLN A 270 -7.52 19.44 -26.51
C GLN A 270 -7.04 19.91 -25.13
N ALA A 271 -6.22 19.12 -24.44
CA ALA A 271 -5.67 19.49 -23.14
C ALA A 271 -4.82 20.77 -23.26
N PHE A 272 -3.95 20.84 -24.27
CA PHE A 272 -3.10 22.01 -24.51
C PHE A 272 -3.91 23.28 -24.77
N ASN A 273 -4.94 23.23 -25.62
CA ASN A 273 -5.79 24.38 -25.98
C ASN A 273 -6.60 24.91 -24.79
N HIS A 274 -6.91 24.06 -23.81
CA HIS A 274 -7.56 24.47 -22.56
C HIS A 274 -6.57 24.88 -21.46
N ASN A 275 -5.28 25.00 -21.77
CA ASN A 275 -4.20 25.28 -20.80
C ASN A 275 -4.08 24.23 -19.68
N SER A 276 -4.46 22.98 -19.96
CA SER A 276 -4.45 21.87 -19.02
C SER A 276 -3.38 20.84 -19.40
N ALA A 277 -3.01 19.99 -18.43
CA ALA A 277 -2.26 18.77 -18.67
C ALA A 277 -3.10 17.55 -18.33
N LEU A 278 -2.87 16.44 -19.02
CA LEU A 278 -3.57 15.19 -18.77
C LEU A 278 -2.58 14.05 -18.56
N ILE A 279 -2.76 13.29 -17.49
CA ILE A 279 -2.00 12.06 -17.22
C ILE A 279 -2.94 10.88 -17.39
N THR A 280 -2.55 9.89 -18.19
CA THR A 280 -3.35 8.68 -18.39
C THR A 280 -2.49 7.43 -18.32
N GLY A 281 -3.07 6.36 -17.78
CA GLY A 281 -2.53 5.03 -17.94
C GLY A 281 -2.75 4.50 -19.37
N ILE A 282 -1.74 3.83 -19.91
CA ILE A 282 -1.79 3.16 -21.22
C ILE A 282 -0.81 1.99 -21.25
N VAL A 283 -1.12 0.98 -22.04
CA VAL A 283 -0.19 -0.11 -22.33
C VAL A 283 0.71 0.30 -23.50
N ASN A 284 2.02 0.22 -23.31
CA ASN A 284 2.98 0.36 -24.39
C ASN A 284 3.47 -1.03 -24.85
N TYR A 285 3.67 -1.20 -26.15
CA TYR A 285 4.36 -2.36 -26.71
C TYR A 285 5.45 -1.88 -27.66
N ASN A 286 6.67 -2.36 -27.47
CA ASN A 286 7.77 -2.08 -28.38
C ASN A 286 8.04 -3.31 -29.25
N TRP A 287 7.80 -3.21 -30.57
CA TRP A 287 8.02 -4.30 -31.52
C TRP A 287 9.49 -4.69 -31.69
N GLU A 288 10.43 -3.78 -31.44
CA GLU A 288 11.86 -4.05 -31.55
C GLU A 288 12.35 -4.90 -30.39
N SER A 289 12.00 -4.54 -29.15
CA SER A 289 12.37 -5.32 -27.96
C SER A 289 11.41 -6.46 -27.63
N GLN A 290 10.23 -6.48 -28.27
CA GLN A 290 9.11 -7.38 -28.00
C GLN A 290 8.59 -7.31 -26.56
N GLU A 291 8.77 -6.16 -25.91
CA GLU A 291 8.37 -5.93 -24.52
C GLU A 291 7.09 -5.09 -24.44
N ALA A 292 6.27 -5.44 -23.45
CA ALA A 292 5.11 -4.66 -23.06
C ALA A 292 5.35 -3.97 -21.72
N TRP A 293 4.84 -2.76 -21.52
CA TRP A 293 4.85 -2.07 -20.23
C TRP A 293 3.49 -1.50 -19.88
N ASN A 294 3.18 -1.50 -18.58
CA ASN A 294 2.06 -0.76 -18.01
C ASN A 294 2.57 0.65 -17.65
N ASN A 295 2.14 1.65 -18.42
CA ASN A 295 2.74 2.98 -18.39
C ASN A 295 1.75 4.07 -17.98
N LEU A 296 2.30 5.16 -17.45
CA LEU A 296 1.69 6.48 -17.41
C LEU A 296 2.36 7.38 -18.43
N ILE A 297 1.57 8.15 -19.18
CA ILE A 297 2.05 9.17 -20.12
C ILE A 297 1.41 10.52 -19.81
N VAL A 298 2.04 11.60 -20.27
CA VAL A 298 1.57 12.98 -20.07
C VAL A 298 1.26 13.63 -21.42
N LEU A 299 0.08 14.21 -21.51
CA LEU A 299 -0.47 14.94 -22.66
C LEU A 299 -0.73 16.40 -22.26
N GLY A 300 -0.86 17.29 -23.25
CA GLY A 300 -1.18 18.71 -23.05
C GLY A 300 0.05 19.54 -22.67
N LYS A 301 -0.12 20.47 -21.73
CA LYS A 301 0.97 21.35 -21.28
C LYS A 301 1.96 20.60 -20.39
N ARG A 302 3.24 20.59 -20.76
CA ARG A 302 4.32 20.17 -19.85
C ARG A 302 4.62 21.22 -18.79
N ILE A 303 4.70 22.48 -19.20
CA ILE A 303 4.92 23.67 -18.36
C ILE A 303 3.91 24.76 -18.74
N PRO A 304 3.56 25.69 -17.83
CA PRO A 304 2.54 26.71 -18.10
C PRO A 304 2.85 27.59 -19.32
N GLU A 305 4.14 27.90 -19.55
CA GLU A 305 4.63 28.77 -20.61
C GLU A 305 4.80 28.07 -21.97
N ALA A 306 4.52 26.75 -22.06
CA ALA A 306 4.67 25.99 -23.28
C ALA A 306 3.83 26.57 -24.42
N GLN A 307 4.47 26.82 -25.56
CA GLN A 307 3.84 27.41 -26.75
C GLN A 307 3.30 26.36 -27.73
N THR A 308 3.74 25.11 -27.59
CA THR A 308 3.26 23.98 -28.40
C THR A 308 3.02 22.75 -27.52
N PRO A 309 2.09 21.87 -27.90
CA PRO A 309 1.95 20.56 -27.26
C PRO A 309 3.25 19.76 -27.35
N THR A 310 3.57 18.97 -26.32
CA THR A 310 4.88 18.28 -26.23
C THR A 310 4.80 16.76 -26.32
N TYR A 311 3.60 16.17 -26.39
CA TYR A 311 3.47 14.73 -26.53
C TYR A 311 4.06 14.27 -27.87
N GLN A 312 4.90 13.25 -27.79
CA GLN A 312 5.34 12.44 -28.92
C GLN A 312 5.45 11.00 -28.42
N TYR A 313 5.22 10.02 -29.30
CA TYR A 313 5.37 8.63 -28.94
C TYR A 313 6.74 8.38 -28.30
N PHE A 314 6.75 7.64 -27.18
CA PHE A 314 7.97 7.27 -26.46
C PHE A 314 8.79 8.44 -25.89
N HIS A 315 8.14 9.56 -25.57
CA HIS A 315 8.78 10.69 -24.89
C HIS A 315 9.29 10.36 -23.47
N ASN A 316 10.22 11.17 -22.96
CA ASN A 316 10.86 10.96 -21.65
C ASN A 316 10.01 11.32 -20.42
N ASN A 317 8.83 11.91 -20.61
CA ASN A 317 7.95 12.33 -19.52
C ASN A 317 6.88 11.25 -19.26
N ARG A 318 7.35 10.04 -18.94
CA ARG A 318 6.54 8.84 -18.77
C ARG A 318 7.02 8.05 -17.57
N TYR A 319 6.20 7.13 -17.11
CA TYR A 319 6.55 6.20 -16.03
C TYR A 319 6.13 4.78 -16.40
N ALA A 320 7.02 3.81 -16.19
CA ALA A 320 6.74 2.40 -16.41
C ALA A 320 6.66 1.67 -15.07
N LYS A 321 5.62 0.84 -14.89
CA LYS A 321 5.42 0.07 -13.67
C LYS A 321 6.63 -0.83 -13.38
N HIS A 322 7.20 -0.72 -12.18
CA HIS A 322 8.33 -1.53 -11.74
C HIS A 322 7.86 -2.77 -10.97
N HIS A 323 6.95 -2.59 -10.01
CA HIS A 323 6.47 -3.65 -9.14
C HIS A 323 5.21 -4.32 -9.69
N LEU A 324 5.42 -5.35 -10.50
CA LEU A 324 4.35 -6.11 -11.15
C LEU A 324 3.63 -7.03 -10.16
N LEU A 325 2.32 -7.18 -10.33
CA LEU A 325 1.48 -8.10 -9.56
C LEU A 325 1.73 -9.55 -9.99
N PRO A 326 2.12 -10.47 -9.07
CA PRO A 326 2.27 -11.88 -9.39
C PRO A 326 0.97 -12.51 -9.91
N VAL A 327 1.10 -13.40 -10.90
CA VAL A 327 0.02 -14.13 -11.58
C VAL A 327 -0.89 -13.25 -12.44
N GLY A 328 -1.07 -11.97 -12.10
CA GLY A 328 -1.85 -11.01 -12.91
C GLY A 328 -1.06 -10.34 -14.04
N GLU A 329 0.18 -9.93 -13.78
CA GLU A 329 1.01 -9.15 -14.72
C GLU A 329 2.30 -9.87 -15.14
N PHE A 330 2.71 -10.88 -14.36
CA PHE A 330 3.79 -11.81 -14.70
C PHE A 330 3.55 -13.16 -14.03
N VAL A 331 4.12 -14.23 -14.58
CA VAL A 331 4.01 -15.59 -14.03
C VAL A 331 5.28 -15.95 -13.24
N PRO A 332 5.22 -16.09 -11.90
CA PRO A 332 6.36 -16.58 -11.13
C PRO A 332 6.76 -17.98 -11.58
N PHE A 333 8.06 -18.28 -11.70
CA PHE A 333 8.53 -19.61 -12.14
C PHE A 333 7.87 -20.09 -13.45
N GLU A 334 7.74 -19.18 -14.41
CA GLU A 334 7.05 -19.34 -15.70
C GLU A 334 7.28 -20.70 -16.37
N ASN A 335 8.53 -21.15 -16.43
CA ASN A 335 8.94 -22.43 -17.04
C ASN A 335 8.26 -23.66 -16.42
N TRP A 336 7.85 -23.59 -15.15
CA TRP A 336 7.21 -24.69 -14.43
C TRP A 336 5.70 -24.51 -14.32
N LEU A 337 5.22 -23.26 -14.26
CA LEU A 337 3.81 -22.97 -14.03
C LEU A 337 2.99 -22.91 -15.33
N ARG A 338 3.51 -22.31 -16.42
CA ARG A 338 2.78 -22.22 -17.69
C ARG A 338 2.30 -23.58 -18.25
N PRO A 339 3.08 -24.67 -18.18
CA PRO A 339 2.63 -25.97 -18.66
C PRO A 339 1.49 -26.59 -17.83
N LEU A 340 1.29 -26.13 -16.58
CA LEU A 340 0.35 -26.76 -15.63
C LEU A 340 -1.07 -26.19 -15.70
N ALA A 341 -1.28 -25.01 -16.30
CA ALA A 341 -2.62 -24.43 -16.42
C ALA A 341 -2.75 -23.42 -17.58
N PRO A 342 -3.90 -23.41 -18.30
CA PRO A 342 -4.30 -22.30 -19.18
C PRO A 342 -4.37 -20.93 -18.46
N LEU A 343 -4.37 -20.94 -17.13
CA LEU A 343 -4.42 -19.77 -16.23
C LEU A 343 -3.26 -18.78 -16.42
N PHE A 344 -2.11 -19.27 -16.90
CA PHE A 344 -0.91 -18.46 -17.05
C PHE A 344 -0.76 -17.86 -18.46
N ASP A 345 -1.72 -18.12 -19.35
CA ASP A 345 -1.74 -17.65 -20.74
C ASP A 345 -2.73 -16.48 -20.92
N LEU A 346 -2.81 -15.60 -19.91
CA LEU A 346 -3.61 -14.38 -20.00
C LEU A 346 -3.00 -13.42 -21.05
N PRO A 347 -3.82 -12.72 -21.86
CA PRO A 347 -3.33 -11.63 -22.69
C PRO A 347 -2.58 -10.63 -21.79
N MET A 348 -1.37 -10.22 -22.19
CA MET A 348 -0.51 -9.30 -21.41
C MET A 348 0.04 -9.87 -20.09
N SER A 349 0.18 -11.20 -19.95
CA SER A 349 0.76 -11.88 -18.76
C SER A 349 2.29 -11.81 -18.62
N SER A 350 2.96 -10.98 -19.43
CA SER A 350 4.42 -10.80 -19.43
C SER A 350 4.79 -9.34 -19.64
N PHE A 351 4.45 -8.49 -18.66
CA PHE A 351 4.96 -7.11 -18.65
C PHE A 351 6.45 -7.07 -18.29
N ALA A 352 7.21 -6.21 -18.97
CA ALA A 352 8.54 -5.81 -18.56
C ALA A 352 8.46 -4.80 -17.41
N ARG A 353 9.50 -4.79 -16.57
CA ARG A 353 9.58 -3.89 -15.40
C ARG A 353 10.23 -2.58 -15.81
N GLY A 354 9.67 -1.46 -15.35
CA GLY A 354 10.36 -0.17 -15.35
C GLY A 354 11.51 -0.14 -14.34
N ASP A 355 12.32 0.92 -14.38
CA ASP A 355 13.39 1.14 -13.41
C ASP A 355 12.82 1.40 -12.00
N PHE A 356 13.57 1.01 -10.97
CA PHE A 356 13.15 1.19 -9.57
C PHE A 356 13.00 2.68 -9.19
N GLN A 357 13.89 3.51 -9.73
CA GLN A 357 13.85 4.96 -9.60
C GLN A 357 13.70 5.57 -11.00
N GLN A 358 12.66 6.37 -11.17
CA GLN A 358 12.32 7.04 -12.42
C GLN A 358 12.11 8.54 -12.15
N THR A 359 12.18 9.34 -13.21
CA THR A 359 11.90 10.77 -13.12
C THR A 359 10.42 11.01 -12.85
N ASN A 360 10.11 12.04 -12.06
CA ASN A 360 8.73 12.49 -11.90
C ASN A 360 8.09 12.81 -13.24
N LEU A 361 6.77 12.61 -13.31
CA LEU A 361 5.96 13.18 -14.39
C LEU A 361 5.85 14.69 -14.18
N THR A 362 6.06 15.47 -15.22
CA THR A 362 5.84 16.93 -15.22
C THR A 362 4.61 17.26 -16.03
N ALA A 363 3.57 17.79 -15.39
CA ALA A 363 2.30 18.12 -16.02
C ALA A 363 1.88 19.53 -15.60
N ASN A 364 1.80 20.46 -16.55
CA ASN A 364 1.56 21.89 -16.33
C ASN A 364 2.47 22.52 -15.25
N GLY A 365 3.75 22.12 -15.21
CA GLY A 365 4.73 22.57 -14.20
C GLY A 365 4.64 21.86 -12.84
N ILE A 366 3.65 20.99 -12.65
CA ILE A 366 3.48 20.15 -11.45
C ILE A 366 4.35 18.91 -11.59
N ASN A 367 5.15 18.58 -10.57
CA ASN A 367 5.99 17.39 -10.57
C ASN A 367 5.38 16.29 -9.69
N LEU A 368 5.01 15.17 -10.30
CA LEU A 368 4.31 14.07 -9.64
C LEU A 368 5.18 12.81 -9.58
N ALA A 369 5.33 12.24 -8.39
CA ALA A 369 5.96 10.93 -8.21
C ALA A 369 4.91 9.82 -8.38
N PRO A 370 5.02 8.95 -9.40
CA PRO A 370 3.99 7.95 -9.68
C PRO A 370 4.15 6.66 -8.89
N ALA A 371 3.02 6.00 -8.62
CA ALA A 371 2.94 4.62 -8.14
C ALA A 371 1.69 3.95 -8.72
N ILE A 372 1.87 3.02 -9.66
CA ILE A 372 0.75 2.36 -10.33
C ILE A 372 0.22 1.22 -9.47
N CYS A 373 -1.06 1.30 -9.08
CA CYS A 373 -1.81 0.26 -8.39
C CYS A 373 -1.06 -0.24 -7.15
N PHE A 374 -0.63 -1.50 -7.17
CA PHE A 374 0.04 -2.20 -6.07
C PHE A 374 1.32 -1.50 -5.54
N GLU A 375 1.99 -0.69 -6.37
CA GLU A 375 3.23 0.01 -6.01
C GLU A 375 3.08 0.95 -4.83
N ILE A 376 1.87 1.50 -4.60
CA ILE A 376 1.60 2.41 -3.48
C ILE A 376 1.76 1.71 -2.12
N ALA A 377 1.77 0.37 -2.08
CA ALA A 377 2.02 -0.41 -0.87
C ALA A 377 3.50 -0.57 -0.50
N PHE A 378 4.42 -0.10 -1.35
CA PHE A 378 5.87 -0.23 -1.16
C PHE A 378 6.50 1.11 -0.78
N PRO A 379 6.55 1.47 0.53
CA PRO A 379 7.05 2.77 0.97
C PRO A 379 8.45 3.09 0.44
N ARG A 380 9.36 2.11 0.39
CA ARG A 380 10.73 2.32 -0.10
C ARG A 380 10.79 2.73 -1.55
N GLN A 381 9.98 2.10 -2.39
CA GLN A 381 9.92 2.43 -3.81
C GLN A 381 9.28 3.81 -4.01
N VAL A 382 8.16 4.08 -3.33
CA VAL A 382 7.51 5.39 -3.37
C VAL A 382 8.50 6.48 -2.93
N GLY A 383 9.16 6.29 -1.79
CA GLY A 383 10.14 7.24 -1.24
C GLY A 383 11.34 7.47 -2.15
N ALA A 384 11.85 6.44 -2.84
CA ALA A 384 12.97 6.58 -3.77
C ALA A 384 12.64 7.44 -5.01
N ASN A 385 11.35 7.53 -5.36
CA ASN A 385 10.86 8.36 -6.46
C ASN A 385 10.44 9.77 -6.01
N ILE A 386 10.56 10.10 -4.72
CA ILE A 386 10.33 11.45 -4.21
C ILE A 386 11.65 12.21 -4.17
N ASN A 387 11.67 13.42 -4.72
CA ASN A 387 12.79 14.34 -4.68
C ASN A 387 12.36 15.72 -4.15
N SER A 388 13.29 16.67 -4.05
CA SER A 388 13.03 18.01 -3.51
C SER A 388 12.01 18.81 -4.32
N ASN A 389 11.83 18.48 -5.60
CA ASN A 389 10.90 19.16 -6.50
C ASN A 389 9.54 18.47 -6.61
N THR A 390 9.39 17.24 -6.07
CA THR A 390 8.10 16.52 -6.07
C THR A 390 7.04 17.33 -5.32
N ASP A 391 5.97 17.68 -6.04
CA ASP A 391 4.83 18.43 -5.51
C ASP A 391 3.80 17.51 -4.85
N MET A 392 3.51 16.38 -5.50
CA MET A 392 2.46 15.43 -5.11
C MET A 392 2.83 14.00 -5.51
N LEU A 393 2.13 13.04 -4.91
CA LEU A 393 2.13 11.65 -5.34
C LEU A 393 0.92 11.41 -6.25
N ILE A 394 1.09 10.60 -7.30
CA ILE A 394 -0.01 10.13 -8.14
C ILE A 394 -0.08 8.62 -8.07
N THR A 395 -1.27 8.09 -7.82
CA THR A 395 -1.52 6.66 -7.90
C THR A 395 -2.73 6.39 -8.77
N VAL A 396 -2.51 5.65 -9.86
CA VAL A 396 -3.58 5.19 -10.74
C VAL A 396 -3.78 3.70 -10.52
N SER A 397 -5.03 3.26 -10.43
CA SER A 397 -5.33 1.84 -10.18
C SER A 397 -6.53 1.36 -10.98
N ASN A 398 -6.61 0.06 -11.21
CA ASN A 398 -7.84 -0.62 -11.56
C ASN A 398 -8.24 -1.56 -10.42
N ASP A 399 -9.06 -1.09 -9.49
CA ASP A 399 -9.50 -1.89 -8.35
C ASP A 399 -10.67 -2.86 -8.70
N ALA A 400 -11.02 -3.02 -9.98
CA ALA A 400 -12.05 -3.95 -10.41
C ALA A 400 -11.76 -5.38 -9.97
N TRP A 401 -10.47 -5.73 -9.87
CA TRP A 401 -9.98 -7.01 -9.41
C TRP A 401 -10.44 -7.38 -8.01
N PHE A 402 -10.70 -6.40 -7.13
CA PHE A 402 -11.11 -6.67 -5.75
C PHE A 402 -12.63 -6.91 -5.61
N GLY A 403 -13.43 -6.57 -6.62
CA GLY A 403 -14.89 -6.64 -6.59
C GLY A 403 -15.53 -5.88 -5.42
N HIS A 404 -16.78 -6.23 -5.09
CA HIS A 404 -17.51 -5.66 -3.95
C HIS A 404 -17.01 -6.23 -2.63
N SER A 405 -15.81 -5.82 -2.21
CA SER A 405 -15.15 -6.30 -0.99
C SER A 405 -14.48 -5.16 -0.23
N HIS A 406 -13.81 -5.49 0.88
CA HIS A 406 -13.01 -4.53 1.65
C HIS A 406 -11.61 -4.26 1.06
N GLY A 407 -11.22 -4.94 -0.02
CA GLY A 407 -9.91 -4.76 -0.67
C GLY A 407 -9.60 -3.32 -1.09
N PRO A 408 -10.48 -2.63 -1.85
CA PRO A 408 -10.23 -1.25 -2.29
C PRO A 408 -10.15 -0.27 -1.12
N ALA A 409 -10.89 -0.51 -0.03
CA ALA A 409 -10.85 0.31 1.17
C ALA A 409 -9.50 0.17 1.89
N GLN A 410 -8.97 -1.05 2.01
CA GLN A 410 -7.60 -1.28 2.53
C GLN A 410 -6.54 -0.64 1.63
N HIS A 411 -6.72 -0.73 0.31
CA HIS A 411 -5.80 -0.12 -0.65
C HIS A 411 -5.78 1.42 -0.53
N LEU A 412 -6.95 2.05 -0.33
CA LEU A 412 -7.05 3.47 -0.02
C LEU A 412 -6.36 3.83 1.30
N GLU A 413 -6.53 3.02 2.35
CA GLU A 413 -5.88 3.23 3.65
C GLU A 413 -4.35 3.25 3.54
N ILE A 414 -3.79 2.36 2.72
CA ILE A 414 -2.36 2.34 2.39
C ILE A 414 -1.95 3.65 1.68
N ALA A 415 -2.70 4.09 0.68
CA ALA A 415 -2.41 5.34 -0.03
C ALA A 415 -2.44 6.57 0.90
N ARG A 416 -3.38 6.60 1.85
CA ARG A 416 -3.45 7.65 2.88
C ARG A 416 -2.20 7.66 3.77
N MET A 417 -1.69 6.48 4.12
CA MET A 417 -0.46 6.38 4.89
C MET A 417 0.77 6.91 4.13
N ARG A 418 0.87 6.65 2.82
CA ARG A 418 1.96 7.22 2.00
C ARG A 418 1.93 8.75 2.01
N ALA A 419 0.74 9.35 1.95
CA ALA A 419 0.58 10.80 2.01
C ALA A 419 1.14 11.38 3.32
N LEU A 420 0.75 10.78 4.44
CA LEU A 420 1.16 11.19 5.78
C LEU A 420 2.67 10.98 6.02
N GLU A 421 3.20 9.81 5.64
CA GLU A 421 4.61 9.47 5.87
C GLU A 421 5.56 10.39 5.13
N PHE A 422 5.26 10.74 3.87
CA PHE A 422 6.11 11.59 3.05
C PHE A 422 5.74 13.08 3.13
N GLY A 423 4.63 13.41 3.77
CA GLY A 423 4.11 14.77 3.86
C GLY A 423 3.79 15.34 2.49
N ARG A 424 3.23 14.53 1.58
CA ARG A 424 2.88 14.91 0.21
C ARG A 424 1.40 14.53 -0.05
N PRO A 425 0.61 15.40 -0.69
CA PRO A 425 -0.74 15.01 -1.14
C PRO A 425 -0.67 13.81 -2.08
N VAL A 426 -1.69 12.96 -2.05
CA VAL A 426 -1.85 11.81 -2.96
C VAL A 426 -3.11 12.01 -3.81
N LEU A 427 -2.92 11.98 -5.13
CA LEU A 427 -3.98 11.97 -6.12
C LEU A 427 -4.24 10.52 -6.53
N ARG A 428 -5.36 9.95 -6.10
CA ARG A 428 -5.73 8.56 -6.39
C ARG A 428 -6.86 8.49 -7.42
N ALA A 429 -6.55 8.10 -8.65
CA ALA A 429 -7.53 7.88 -9.71
C ALA A 429 -7.73 6.39 -9.97
N THR A 430 -8.98 5.92 -9.96
CA THR A 430 -9.28 4.50 -10.19
C THR A 430 -10.34 4.30 -11.25
N ASN A 431 -10.37 3.13 -11.90
CA ASN A 431 -11.42 2.82 -12.90
C ASN A 431 -12.81 2.68 -12.25
N ASN A 432 -12.94 1.88 -11.18
CA ASN A 432 -14.19 1.63 -10.47
C ASN A 432 -14.02 1.47 -8.94
N GLY A 433 -12.80 1.69 -8.44
CA GLY A 433 -12.46 1.67 -7.02
C GLY A 433 -12.80 2.98 -6.34
N ILE A 434 -12.06 3.29 -5.28
CA ILE A 434 -12.21 4.57 -4.59
C ILE A 434 -11.23 5.59 -5.19
N THR A 435 -11.75 6.46 -6.06
CA THR A 435 -11.06 7.67 -6.53
C THR A 435 -11.14 8.74 -5.45
N ALA A 436 -10.00 9.28 -5.01
CA ALA A 436 -9.93 10.21 -3.89
C ALA A 436 -8.76 11.19 -3.96
N PHE A 437 -9.00 12.40 -3.49
CA PHE A 437 -7.97 13.39 -3.16
C PHE A 437 -7.59 13.22 -1.70
N ILE A 438 -6.30 13.07 -1.42
CA ILE A 438 -5.76 12.88 -0.08
C ILE A 438 -4.75 13.99 0.20
N ASP A 439 -4.92 14.69 1.32
CA ASP A 439 -4.00 15.74 1.72
C ASP A 439 -2.68 15.19 2.29
N HIS A 440 -1.74 16.07 2.61
CA HIS A 440 -0.43 15.68 3.14
C HIS A 440 -0.47 15.09 4.57
N LYS A 441 -1.63 15.09 5.24
CA LYS A 441 -1.87 14.48 6.55
C LYS A 441 -2.58 13.12 6.43
N GLY A 442 -2.89 12.68 5.21
CA GLY A 442 -3.66 11.47 4.96
C GLY A 442 -5.16 11.66 5.14
N GLU A 443 -5.68 12.89 5.20
CA GLU A 443 -7.11 13.18 5.25
C GLU A 443 -7.70 13.17 3.83
N ILE A 444 -8.94 12.65 3.70
CA ILE A 444 -9.63 12.62 2.41
C ILE A 444 -10.30 13.97 2.20
N ILE A 445 -9.89 14.71 1.17
CA ILE A 445 -10.47 16.01 0.80
C ILE A 445 -11.81 15.79 0.09
N ALA A 446 -11.81 14.93 -0.92
CA ALA A 446 -12.99 14.58 -1.70
C ALA A 446 -12.82 13.19 -2.34
N ARG A 447 -13.92 12.49 -2.64
CA ARG A 447 -13.89 11.15 -3.25
C ARG A 447 -15.14 10.86 -4.08
N LEU A 448 -15.01 9.95 -5.04
CA LEU A 448 -16.14 9.35 -5.75
C LEU A 448 -16.59 8.04 -5.08
N PRO A 449 -17.88 7.68 -5.18
CA PRO A 449 -18.36 6.33 -4.84
C PRO A 449 -17.71 5.26 -5.72
N GLN A 450 -17.63 4.03 -5.20
CA GLN A 450 -17.18 2.88 -5.98
C GLN A 450 -18.25 2.46 -6.99
N PHE A 451 -17.83 1.82 -8.08
CA PHE A 451 -18.73 1.23 -9.10
C PHE A 451 -19.68 2.23 -9.79
N GLU A 452 -19.36 3.52 -9.75
CA GLU A 452 -20.09 4.58 -10.45
C GLU A 452 -19.17 5.27 -11.46
N ALA A 453 -19.70 5.61 -12.64
CA ALA A 453 -18.95 6.42 -13.60
C ALA A 453 -19.10 7.89 -13.21
N GLY A 454 -18.01 8.65 -13.22
CA GLY A 454 -18.07 10.07 -12.87
C GLY A 454 -16.73 10.76 -12.99
N SER A 455 -16.74 12.06 -12.73
CA SER A 455 -15.55 12.88 -12.59
C SER A 455 -15.67 13.77 -11.36
N ILE A 456 -14.52 14.14 -10.80
CA ILE A 456 -14.44 14.98 -9.61
C ILE A 456 -13.27 15.95 -9.75
N SER A 457 -13.43 17.19 -9.32
CA SER A 457 -12.35 18.17 -9.20
C SER A 457 -12.25 18.71 -7.79
N ALA A 458 -11.03 19.05 -7.38
CA ALA A 458 -10.76 19.72 -6.12
C ALA A 458 -9.46 20.54 -6.20
N PRO A 459 -9.37 21.65 -5.44
CA PRO A 459 -8.10 22.34 -5.25
C PRO A 459 -7.19 21.51 -4.34
N VAL A 460 -5.96 21.27 -4.77
CA VAL A 460 -4.96 20.48 -4.02
C VAL A 460 -3.72 21.32 -3.77
N THR A 461 -3.36 21.47 -2.49
CA THR A 461 -2.18 22.25 -2.09
C THR A 461 -0.95 21.36 -2.06
N ALA A 462 -0.02 21.56 -3.01
CA ALA A 462 1.29 20.93 -3.00
C ALA A 462 2.10 21.38 -1.77
N THR A 463 3.04 20.54 -1.33
CA THR A 463 3.86 20.82 -0.15
C THR A 463 5.35 20.88 -0.50
N LYS A 464 6.10 21.64 0.31
CA LYS A 464 7.56 21.68 0.31
C LYS A 464 8.11 21.30 1.68
N GLY A 465 9.35 20.84 1.71
CA GLY A 465 9.97 20.26 2.90
C GLY A 465 9.93 18.73 2.89
N ALA A 466 10.42 18.12 3.96
CA ALA A 466 10.55 16.67 4.08
C ALA A 466 10.32 16.24 5.52
N THR A 467 9.53 15.19 5.69
CA THR A 467 9.38 14.50 6.98
C THR A 467 10.69 13.81 7.37
N PRO A 468 10.91 13.50 8.66
CA PRO A 468 12.05 12.68 9.07
C PRO A 468 12.08 11.33 8.35
N TYR A 469 10.92 10.68 8.22
CA TYR A 469 10.79 9.40 7.52
C TYR A 469 11.21 9.51 6.05
N HIS A 470 10.85 10.60 5.34
CA HIS A 470 11.35 10.82 3.98
C HIS A 470 12.89 10.88 3.92
N ARG A 471 13.54 11.46 4.93
CA ARG A 471 15.01 11.62 4.94
C ARG A 471 15.77 10.35 5.28
N VAL A 472 15.25 9.53 6.20
CA VAL A 472 16.00 8.37 6.73
C VAL A 472 15.33 7.03 6.44
N GLY A 473 14.11 7.03 5.94
CA GLY A 473 13.30 5.84 5.70
C GLY A 473 13.22 4.93 6.94
N ASP A 474 13.35 3.63 6.71
CA ASP A 474 13.24 2.62 7.75
C ASP A 474 14.41 2.60 8.75
N ILE A 475 15.46 3.41 8.55
CA ILE A 475 16.61 3.43 9.47
C ILE A 475 16.16 3.77 10.89
N ALA A 476 15.21 4.71 11.05
CA ALA A 476 14.70 5.11 12.35
C ALA A 476 14.03 3.96 13.11
N VAL A 477 13.18 3.17 12.44
CA VAL A 477 12.54 2.00 13.06
C VAL A 477 13.57 0.92 13.38
N TRP A 478 14.52 0.66 12.49
CA TRP A 478 15.58 -0.33 12.74
C TRP A 478 16.46 0.02 13.94
N LEU A 479 16.82 1.30 14.09
CA LEU A 479 17.54 1.78 15.27
C LEU A 479 16.71 1.58 16.55
N LEU A 480 15.44 1.98 16.54
CA LEU A 480 14.53 1.80 17.67
C LEU A 480 14.45 0.33 18.10
N VAL A 481 14.11 -0.58 17.18
CA VAL A 481 13.93 -1.99 17.55
C VAL A 481 15.24 -2.69 17.90
N SER A 482 16.36 -2.27 17.32
CA SER A 482 17.68 -2.82 17.66
C SER A 482 18.11 -2.41 19.07
N LEU A 483 17.84 -1.16 19.48
CA LEU A 483 18.12 -0.70 20.84
C LEU A 483 17.28 -1.47 21.87
N LEU A 484 15.98 -1.69 21.59
CA LEU A 484 15.11 -2.51 22.44
C LEU A 484 15.62 -3.95 22.55
N LEU A 485 16.04 -4.56 21.45
CA LEU A 485 16.62 -5.91 21.43
C LEU A 485 17.92 -5.98 22.23
N CYS A 486 18.83 -5.02 22.06
CA CYS A 486 20.08 -4.92 22.83
C CYS A 486 19.81 -4.87 24.33
N PHE A 487 18.84 -4.06 24.75
CA PHE A 487 18.43 -3.99 26.15
C PHE A 487 17.87 -5.33 26.64
N ALA A 488 17.01 -5.99 25.84
CA ALA A 488 16.50 -7.33 26.14
C ALA A 488 17.64 -8.36 26.31
N LEU A 489 18.66 -8.33 25.46
CA LEU A 489 19.82 -9.23 25.52
C LEU A 489 20.62 -9.04 26.81
N VAL A 490 20.87 -7.79 27.22
CA VAL A 490 21.58 -7.48 28.47
C VAL A 490 20.79 -7.98 29.68
N LEU A 491 19.48 -7.74 29.72
CA LEU A 491 18.61 -8.21 30.81
C LEU A 491 18.54 -9.74 30.85
N GLN A 492 18.43 -10.40 29.69
CA GLN A 492 18.39 -11.86 29.60
C GLN A 492 19.69 -12.50 30.12
N LYS A 493 20.86 -11.91 29.83
CA LYS A 493 22.15 -12.36 30.37
C LYS A 493 22.19 -12.22 31.91
N ARG A 494 21.77 -11.06 32.45
CA ARG A 494 21.71 -10.83 33.90
C ARG A 494 20.77 -11.81 34.61
N MET A 495 19.60 -12.07 34.04
CA MET A 495 18.64 -13.04 34.59
C MET A 495 19.20 -14.45 34.61
N ARG A 496 19.91 -14.88 33.55
CA ARG A 496 20.57 -16.20 33.51
C ARG A 496 21.71 -16.30 34.52
N ALA A 497 22.55 -15.27 34.64
CA ALA A 497 23.63 -15.25 35.63
C ALA A 497 23.10 -15.36 37.07
N ASN A 498 22.04 -14.61 37.39
CA ASN A 498 21.40 -14.66 38.71
C ASN A 498 20.69 -16.00 39.01
N ALA A 499 20.31 -16.75 37.97
CA ALA A 499 19.70 -18.07 38.11
C ALA A 499 20.74 -19.19 38.26
N VAL A 500 21.99 -18.97 37.83
CA VAL A 500 23.12 -19.89 38.05
C VAL A 500 23.80 -19.64 39.40
N ALA A 501 23.73 -18.41 39.91
CA ALA A 501 24.25 -18.03 41.22
C ALA A 501 23.34 -18.38 42.40
N LYS A 502 22.11 -18.84 42.14
CA LYS A 502 21.15 -19.37 43.12
C LYS A 502 21.04 -20.86 42.94
#